data_AF-A0AAV5AVE1-F1
#
_entry.id   AF-A0AAV5AVE1-F1
#
_cell.length_a   1.000
_cell.length_b   1.000
_cell.length_c   1.000
_cell.angle_alpha   90.00
_cell.angle_beta   90.00
_cell.angle_gamma   90.00
#
_symmetry.space_group_name_H-M   'P 1'
#
loop_
_entity.id
_entity.type
_entity.pdbx_description
1 polymer ?
#
loop_
_entity_poly.entity_id
_entity_poly.type
_entity_poly.pdbx_seq_one_letter_code
_entity_poly.pdbx_strand_id
1 'polypeptide(L)'
;MAVEFGKWQKIERRNTKVSSASVYFKGWWTDLNDAPLKKSFFGETVRFHITVNNSILNGKEIDIQFYDSDWLNDTKIGGVKKATIKDGKTYVDFYLNEKWEELVEHWSEGGDDIELYAEVSYSSLSIKENLANKEDEVLKVSKDLKNSKTITVLIELPHSNSEGKLNQKGLAGHTGIIIGEDYYDYGPNPGDPFYSDGEPWWDDPDLTKKDILDILNDDSSRIHTGITGKVCLIDINITKGENYKIERWWIDKYNNLGTYSVIPFLGEQCTTNVRISIEECTKVFSNSTTSTTQFPKGLLELLTTKGVHTCGENKGEKLTISKEFQEL
;
A
#
# COMPACT_ATOMS: atom_id res chain seq x y z
N MET A 1 -41.55 10.92 -75.35
CA MET A 1 -40.69 10.96 -74.16
C MET A 1 -41.10 9.81 -73.26
N ALA A 2 -40.28 8.78 -73.18
CA ALA A 2 -40.40 7.69 -72.22
C ALA A 2 -39.01 7.53 -71.62
N VAL A 3 -38.94 7.61 -70.29
CA VAL A 3 -37.70 7.48 -69.52
C VAL A 3 -37.46 5.98 -69.34
N GLU A 4 -36.37 5.46 -69.89
CA GLU A 4 -36.00 4.06 -69.74
C GLU A 4 -35.27 3.88 -68.38
N PHE A 5 -35.96 3.26 -67.43
CA PHE A 5 -35.44 2.91 -66.11
C PHE A 5 -34.66 1.59 -66.18
N GLY A 6 -33.41 1.60 -65.69
CA GLY A 6 -32.75 0.40 -65.15
C GLY A 6 -31.71 -0.27 -66.04
N LYS A 7 -30.46 0.19 -65.97
CA LYS A 7 -29.29 -0.69 -66.17
C LYS A 7 -28.72 -1.04 -64.81
N TRP A 8 -29.01 -2.24 -64.32
CA TRP A 8 -28.36 -2.80 -63.15
C TRP A 8 -26.92 -3.19 -63.50
N GLN A 9 -25.93 -2.45 -62.98
CA GLN A 9 -24.57 -2.97 -62.90
C GLN A 9 -24.46 -3.89 -61.69
N LYS A 10 -24.06 -5.14 -61.93
CA LYS A 10 -23.72 -6.10 -60.88
C LYS A 10 -22.51 -5.55 -60.11
N ILE A 11 -22.74 -4.99 -58.92
CA ILE A 11 -21.67 -4.70 -57.98
C ILE A 11 -21.24 -6.05 -57.39
N GLU A 12 -20.20 -6.66 -57.93
CA GLU A 12 -19.51 -7.73 -57.23
C GLU A 12 -18.82 -7.12 -56.02
N ARG A 13 -19.50 -7.20 -54.86
CA ARG A 13 -18.82 -7.06 -53.57
C ARG A 13 -17.76 -8.15 -53.55
N ARG A 14 -16.49 -7.78 -53.72
CA ARG A 14 -15.38 -8.65 -53.36
C ARG A 14 -15.56 -8.96 -51.88
N ASN A 15 -16.09 -10.15 -51.59
CA ASN A 15 -15.83 -10.80 -50.32
C ASN A 15 -14.34 -11.09 -50.32
N THR A 16 -13.54 -10.11 -49.91
CA THR A 16 -12.21 -10.39 -49.40
C THR A 16 -12.44 -11.27 -48.18
N LYS A 17 -12.43 -12.60 -48.40
CA LYS A 17 -12.13 -13.55 -47.35
C LYS A 17 -10.77 -13.09 -46.82
N VAL A 18 -10.78 -12.28 -45.78
CA VAL A 18 -9.61 -12.03 -44.96
C VAL A 18 -9.22 -13.42 -44.50
N SER A 19 -8.15 -13.98 -45.07
CA SER A 19 -7.59 -15.20 -44.52
C SER A 19 -7.27 -14.85 -43.07
N SER A 20 -7.88 -15.56 -42.13
CA SER A 20 -7.45 -15.56 -40.74
C SER A 20 -6.02 -16.08 -40.73
N ALA A 21 -5.04 -15.21 -40.97
CA ALA A 21 -3.74 -15.39 -40.34
C ALA A 21 -4.08 -15.60 -38.87
N SER A 22 -3.79 -16.79 -38.36
CA SER A 22 -4.19 -17.25 -37.03
C SER A 22 -3.87 -16.14 -36.04
N VAL A 23 -4.92 -15.47 -35.56
CA VAL A 23 -4.75 -14.49 -34.50
C VAL A 23 -4.25 -15.29 -33.31
N TYR A 24 -3.15 -14.85 -32.72
CA TYR A 24 -2.56 -15.50 -31.56
C TYR A 24 -2.32 -14.44 -30.51
N PHE A 25 -2.89 -14.65 -29.33
CA PHE A 25 -2.64 -13.83 -28.15
C PHE A 25 -1.66 -14.53 -27.21
N LYS A 26 -0.86 -13.72 -26.52
CA LYS A 26 -0.06 -14.16 -25.37
C LYS A 26 -0.25 -13.14 -24.25
N GLY A 27 -0.52 -13.63 -23.05
CA GLY A 27 -0.68 -12.80 -21.85
C GLY A 27 0.32 -13.16 -20.76
N TRP A 28 0.63 -12.21 -19.89
CA TRP A 28 1.46 -12.42 -18.69
C TRP A 28 1.26 -11.30 -17.66
N TRP A 29 1.63 -11.58 -16.42
CA TRP A 29 1.47 -10.68 -15.28
C TRP A 29 2.78 -9.97 -14.91
N THR A 30 2.67 -8.72 -14.51
CA THR A 30 3.76 -7.93 -13.91
C THR A 30 3.25 -7.02 -12.80
N ASP A 31 4.18 -6.45 -12.03
CA ASP A 31 3.88 -5.27 -11.21
C ASP A 31 3.79 -4.01 -12.10
N LEU A 32 3.59 -2.84 -11.48
CA LEU A 32 3.50 -1.56 -12.18
C LEU A 32 4.84 -1.07 -12.77
N ASN A 33 5.95 -1.69 -12.38
CA ASN A 33 7.30 -1.44 -12.90
C ASN A 33 7.69 -2.44 -14.00
N ASP A 34 6.72 -3.20 -14.52
CA ASP A 34 6.86 -4.25 -15.53
C ASP A 34 7.76 -5.43 -15.09
N ALA A 35 7.95 -5.65 -13.78
CA ALA A 35 8.64 -6.83 -13.26
C ALA A 35 7.71 -8.06 -13.26
N PRO A 36 8.13 -9.23 -13.78
CA PRO A 36 7.28 -10.42 -13.85
C PRO A 36 6.72 -10.88 -12.49
N LEU A 37 5.43 -11.20 -12.45
CA LEU A 37 4.75 -11.71 -11.25
C LEU A 37 4.21 -13.13 -11.45
N LYS A 38 4.39 -13.95 -10.41
CA LYS A 38 3.70 -15.24 -10.24
C LYS A 38 2.81 -15.27 -8.99
N LYS A 39 3.03 -14.32 -8.07
CA LYS A 39 2.29 -14.18 -6.82
C LYS A 39 2.06 -12.70 -6.54
N SER A 40 0.91 -12.36 -5.95
CA SER A 40 0.58 -11.02 -5.47
C SER A 40 -0.41 -11.14 -4.31
N PHE A 41 -0.84 -10.02 -3.73
CA PHE A 41 -1.71 -9.99 -2.56
C PHE A 41 -2.95 -9.14 -2.83
N PHE A 42 -4.04 -9.45 -2.13
CA PHE A 42 -5.20 -8.57 -2.14
C PHE A 42 -4.83 -7.17 -1.64
N GLY A 43 -5.41 -6.14 -2.26
CA GLY A 43 -5.08 -4.73 -2.05
C GLY A 43 -4.00 -4.18 -2.99
N GLU A 44 -3.31 -5.03 -3.75
CA GLU A 44 -2.32 -4.59 -4.74
C GLU A 44 -2.95 -4.30 -6.10
N THR A 45 -2.28 -3.47 -6.90
CA THR A 45 -2.60 -3.31 -8.32
C THR A 45 -1.52 -3.99 -9.15
N VAL A 46 -1.94 -4.90 -10.01
CA VAL A 46 -1.06 -5.63 -10.93
C VAL A 46 -1.35 -5.21 -12.37
N ARG A 47 -0.45 -5.53 -13.29
CA ARG A 47 -0.61 -5.29 -14.72
C ARG A 47 -0.67 -6.61 -15.47
N PHE A 48 -1.69 -6.76 -16.32
CA PHE A 48 -1.78 -7.86 -17.26
C PHE A 48 -1.45 -7.37 -18.67
N HIS A 49 -0.33 -7.87 -19.22
CA HIS A 49 0.12 -7.54 -20.56
C HIS A 49 -0.44 -8.51 -21.58
N ILE A 50 -0.70 -8.03 -22.79
CA ILE A 50 -1.14 -8.83 -23.92
C ILE A 50 -0.32 -8.44 -25.16
N THR A 51 0.23 -9.44 -25.85
CA THR A 51 0.72 -9.30 -27.22
C THR A 51 -0.17 -10.05 -28.19
N VAL A 52 -0.35 -9.50 -29.38
CA VAL A 52 -1.13 -10.09 -30.45
C VAL A 52 -0.33 -10.13 -31.75
N ASN A 53 -0.24 -11.30 -32.37
CA ASN A 53 0.46 -11.47 -33.64
C ASN A 53 -0.49 -11.29 -34.84
N ASN A 54 -1.19 -10.16 -34.88
CA ASN A 54 -2.03 -9.81 -36.03
C ASN A 54 -2.22 -8.29 -36.17
N SER A 55 -1.68 -7.72 -37.24
CA SER A 55 -1.74 -6.27 -37.51
C SER A 55 -3.15 -5.74 -37.77
N ILE A 56 -4.12 -6.60 -38.14
CA ILE A 56 -5.52 -6.21 -38.35
C ILE A 56 -6.16 -5.72 -37.04
N LEU A 57 -5.64 -6.19 -35.91
CA LEU A 57 -6.13 -5.81 -34.59
C LEU A 57 -5.50 -4.52 -34.04
N ASN A 58 -4.52 -3.92 -34.72
CA ASN A 58 -3.98 -2.63 -34.30
C ASN A 58 -5.05 -1.53 -34.35
N GLY A 59 -5.12 -0.75 -33.28
CA GLY A 59 -6.14 0.29 -33.07
C GLY A 59 -7.52 -0.27 -32.70
N LYS A 60 -7.67 -1.58 -32.51
CA LYS A 60 -8.93 -2.20 -32.07
C LYS A 60 -8.98 -2.33 -30.55
N GLU A 61 -10.18 -2.20 -30.02
CA GLU A 61 -10.48 -2.46 -28.62
C GLU A 61 -10.83 -3.95 -28.44
N ILE A 62 -10.27 -4.56 -27.41
CA ILE A 62 -10.57 -5.92 -26.96
C ILE A 62 -11.17 -5.87 -25.55
N ASP A 63 -12.00 -6.87 -25.26
CA ASP A 63 -12.58 -7.09 -23.93
C ASP A 63 -11.76 -8.16 -23.19
N ILE A 64 -11.46 -7.89 -21.92
CA ILE A 64 -10.64 -8.72 -21.04
C ILE A 64 -11.44 -9.01 -19.77
N GLN A 65 -11.71 -10.29 -19.49
CA GLN A 65 -12.38 -10.75 -18.26
C GLN A 65 -11.42 -11.62 -17.46
N PHE A 66 -11.27 -11.35 -16.16
CA PHE A 66 -10.47 -12.19 -15.29
C PHE A 66 -11.31 -13.28 -14.64
N TYR A 67 -10.68 -14.41 -14.38
CA TYR A 67 -11.27 -15.56 -13.73
C TYR A 67 -10.32 -16.11 -12.68
N ASP A 68 -10.90 -16.66 -11.62
CA ASP A 68 -10.24 -17.57 -10.71
C ASP A 68 -10.38 -18.98 -11.29
N SER A 69 -9.25 -19.65 -11.50
CA SER A 69 -9.17 -21.00 -12.05
C SER A 69 -9.53 -22.02 -10.99
N ASP A 70 -10.67 -22.68 -11.18
CA ASP A 70 -11.18 -23.69 -10.26
C ASP A 70 -11.43 -24.99 -11.01
N TRP A 71 -11.09 -26.12 -10.37
CA TRP A 71 -11.19 -27.45 -10.99
C TRP A 71 -12.62 -27.80 -11.46
N LEU A 72 -13.64 -27.22 -10.84
CA LEU A 72 -15.05 -27.50 -11.13
C LEU A 72 -15.74 -26.38 -11.91
N ASN A 73 -15.51 -25.11 -11.56
CA ASN A 73 -16.13 -23.97 -12.23
C ASN A 73 -15.34 -22.68 -11.97
N ASP A 74 -14.73 -22.13 -13.02
CA ASP A 74 -14.01 -20.86 -12.93
C ASP A 74 -14.94 -19.71 -12.52
N THR A 75 -14.51 -18.96 -11.51
CA THR A 75 -15.29 -17.84 -10.97
C THR A 75 -14.88 -16.55 -11.67
N LYS A 76 -15.86 -15.75 -12.15
CA LYS A 76 -15.57 -14.43 -12.74
C LYS A 76 -15.08 -13.46 -11.68
N ILE A 77 -13.93 -12.84 -11.93
CA ILE A 77 -13.30 -11.87 -11.03
C ILE A 77 -13.39 -10.46 -11.62
N GLY A 78 -14.08 -9.59 -10.89
CA GLY A 78 -14.31 -8.20 -11.31
C GLY A 78 -15.14 -8.06 -12.60
N GLY A 79 -15.19 -6.83 -13.12
CA GLY A 79 -15.88 -6.53 -14.38
C GLY A 79 -14.94 -6.54 -15.58
N VAL A 80 -15.52 -6.71 -16.77
CA VAL A 80 -14.81 -6.67 -18.05
C VAL A 80 -14.02 -5.36 -18.20
N LYS A 81 -12.75 -5.50 -18.55
CA LYS A 81 -11.84 -4.40 -18.88
C LYS A 81 -11.73 -4.27 -20.40
N LYS A 82 -11.55 -3.03 -20.87
CA LYS A 82 -11.37 -2.70 -22.28
C LYS A 82 -9.97 -2.17 -22.49
N ALA A 83 -9.31 -2.62 -23.55
CA ALA A 83 -7.97 -2.17 -23.88
C ALA A 83 -7.79 -2.02 -25.40
N THR A 84 -7.12 -0.95 -25.82
CA THR A 84 -6.84 -0.70 -27.24
C THR A 84 -5.46 -1.22 -27.60
N ILE A 85 -5.39 -2.08 -28.60
CA ILE A 85 -4.14 -2.62 -29.11
C ILE A 85 -3.38 -1.53 -29.87
N LYS A 86 -2.10 -1.33 -29.52
CA LYS A 86 -1.16 -0.45 -30.22
C LYS A 86 0.10 -1.25 -30.53
N ASP A 87 0.50 -1.25 -31.80
CA ASP A 87 1.71 -1.96 -32.27
C ASP A 87 1.80 -3.41 -31.79
N GLY A 88 0.67 -4.13 -31.86
CA GLY A 88 0.55 -5.53 -31.46
C GLY A 88 0.58 -5.76 -29.95
N LYS A 89 0.45 -4.72 -29.13
CA LYS A 89 0.54 -4.80 -27.66
C LYS A 89 -0.59 -4.03 -26.99
N THR A 90 -0.95 -4.47 -25.79
CA THR A 90 -1.78 -3.71 -24.85
C THR A 90 -1.53 -4.22 -23.43
N TYR A 91 -2.06 -3.52 -22.43
CA TYR A 91 -2.12 -4.00 -21.06
C TYR A 91 -3.36 -3.44 -20.35
N VAL A 92 -3.68 -4.01 -19.19
CA VAL A 92 -4.64 -3.45 -18.24
C VAL A 92 -4.07 -3.50 -16.84
N ASP A 93 -4.26 -2.42 -16.09
CA ASP A 93 -3.99 -2.40 -14.65
C ASP A 93 -5.25 -2.92 -13.92
N PHE A 94 -5.04 -3.82 -12.98
CA PHE A 94 -6.09 -4.57 -12.29
C PHE A 94 -5.87 -4.55 -10.78
N TYR A 95 -6.82 -3.95 -10.07
CA TYR A 95 -6.82 -3.91 -8.61
C TYR A 95 -7.36 -5.23 -8.04
N LEU A 96 -6.56 -5.89 -7.22
CA LEU A 96 -6.89 -7.14 -6.54
C LEU A 96 -7.77 -6.82 -5.33
N ASN A 97 -9.09 -6.96 -5.46
CA ASN A 97 -10.02 -6.49 -4.43
C ASN A 97 -9.94 -7.35 -3.16
N GLU A 98 -9.75 -6.70 -2.01
CA GLU A 98 -9.75 -7.31 -0.67
C GLU A 98 -10.99 -8.16 -0.39
N LYS A 99 -12.15 -7.84 -0.98
CA LYS A 99 -13.37 -8.63 -0.82
C LYS A 99 -13.29 -10.04 -1.42
N TRP A 100 -12.36 -10.27 -2.35
CA TRP A 100 -12.16 -11.59 -2.94
C TRP A 100 -11.39 -12.54 -2.00
N GLU A 101 -10.91 -12.07 -0.85
CA GLU A 101 -10.37 -12.91 0.23
C GLU A 101 -11.36 -13.99 0.68
N GLU A 102 -12.67 -13.75 0.57
CA GLU A 102 -13.72 -14.71 0.92
C GLU A 102 -13.71 -15.95 0.01
N LEU A 103 -13.22 -15.82 -1.24
CA LEU A 103 -13.12 -16.93 -2.20
C LEU A 103 -12.09 -17.97 -1.77
N VAL A 104 -11.07 -17.56 -1.01
CA VAL A 104 -10.01 -18.43 -0.47
C VAL A 104 -10.53 -19.35 0.65
N GLU A 105 -11.55 -18.93 1.40
CA GLU A 105 -12.00 -19.64 2.63
C GLU A 105 -13.05 -20.74 2.41
N HIS A 106 -13.58 -20.91 1.21
CA HIS A 106 -14.78 -21.72 0.99
C HIS A 106 -14.58 -23.20 0.69
N TRP A 107 -13.35 -23.71 0.70
CA TRP A 107 -13.09 -25.09 0.32
C TRP A 107 -12.30 -25.85 1.38
N SER A 108 -12.87 -26.98 1.80
CA SER A 108 -12.39 -27.89 2.86
C SER A 108 -11.02 -28.54 2.62
N GLU A 109 -10.27 -28.11 1.60
CA GLU A 109 -8.92 -28.58 1.26
C GLU A 109 -7.85 -27.48 1.27
N GLY A 110 -8.15 -26.28 1.81
CA GLY A 110 -7.09 -25.33 2.22
C GLY A 110 -6.25 -24.74 1.09
N GLY A 111 -6.91 -24.20 0.05
CA GLY A 111 -6.23 -23.30 -0.87
C GLY A 111 -5.90 -21.97 -0.17
N ASP A 112 -4.65 -21.52 -0.22
CA ASP A 112 -4.20 -20.25 0.37
C ASP A 112 -4.27 -19.07 -0.63
N ASP A 113 -4.65 -19.36 -1.88
CA ASP A 113 -4.56 -18.45 -3.03
C ASP A 113 -5.79 -18.60 -3.94
N ILE A 114 -6.22 -17.52 -4.60
CA ILE A 114 -6.97 -17.62 -5.86
C ILE A 114 -5.97 -17.68 -7.04
N GLU A 115 -6.32 -18.34 -8.13
CA GLU A 115 -5.47 -18.55 -9.30
C GLU A 115 -5.98 -17.76 -10.52
N LEU A 116 -5.48 -16.54 -10.71
CA LEU A 116 -6.00 -15.63 -11.72
C LEU A 116 -5.44 -15.89 -13.12
N TYR A 117 -6.36 -15.97 -14.08
CA TYR A 117 -6.08 -15.91 -15.51
C TYR A 117 -7.02 -14.94 -16.23
N ALA A 118 -6.74 -14.66 -17.51
CA ALA A 118 -7.54 -13.74 -18.32
C ALA A 118 -8.17 -14.42 -19.53
N GLU A 119 -9.43 -14.11 -19.81
CA GLU A 119 -10.08 -14.38 -21.08
C GLU A 119 -10.10 -13.10 -21.91
N VAL A 120 -9.58 -13.19 -23.14
CA VAL A 120 -9.64 -12.11 -24.12
C VAL A 120 -10.71 -12.42 -25.15
N SER A 121 -11.53 -11.43 -25.51
CA SER A 121 -12.53 -11.58 -26.56
C SER A 121 -12.56 -10.40 -27.53
N TYR A 122 -12.85 -10.71 -28.80
CA TYR A 122 -13.07 -9.72 -29.85
C TYR A 122 -14.21 -10.17 -30.77
N SER A 123 -15.39 -9.56 -30.58
CA SER A 123 -16.66 -9.99 -31.17
C SER A 123 -16.69 -9.93 -32.70
N SER A 124 -16.02 -8.94 -33.32
CA SER A 124 -16.06 -8.76 -34.78
C SER A 124 -15.40 -9.90 -35.56
N LEU A 125 -14.52 -10.67 -34.91
CA LEU A 125 -13.88 -11.85 -35.48
C LEU A 125 -14.26 -13.14 -34.73
N SER A 126 -15.25 -13.08 -33.84
CA SER A 126 -15.67 -14.21 -32.99
C SER A 126 -14.50 -14.87 -32.22
N ILE A 127 -13.54 -14.05 -31.76
CA ILE A 127 -12.37 -14.51 -31.03
C ILE A 127 -12.70 -14.59 -29.54
N LYS A 128 -12.30 -15.69 -28.90
CA LYS A 128 -12.30 -15.87 -27.45
C LYS A 128 -11.15 -16.79 -27.06
N GLU A 129 -10.21 -16.32 -26.25
CA GLU A 129 -9.02 -17.08 -25.85
C GLU A 129 -8.68 -16.86 -24.38
N ASN A 130 -8.36 -17.96 -23.69
CA ASN A 130 -7.84 -17.91 -22.32
C ASN A 130 -6.32 -17.79 -22.36
N LEU A 131 -5.78 -16.85 -21.59
CA LEU A 131 -4.38 -16.50 -21.51
C LEU A 131 -3.92 -16.65 -20.06
N ALA A 132 -2.69 -17.14 -19.90
CA ALA A 132 -2.08 -17.39 -18.59
C ALA A 132 -2.93 -18.34 -17.72
N ASN A 133 -3.55 -19.35 -18.34
CA ASN A 133 -4.47 -20.30 -17.71
C ASN A 133 -3.84 -21.67 -17.44
N LYS A 134 -2.51 -21.76 -17.51
CA LYS A 134 -1.75 -22.93 -17.06
C LYS A 134 -1.25 -22.69 -15.65
N GLU A 135 -1.07 -23.78 -14.89
CA GLU A 135 -0.62 -23.75 -13.49
C GLU A 135 0.64 -22.90 -13.24
N ASP A 136 1.56 -22.84 -14.21
CA ASP A 136 2.80 -22.07 -14.09
C ASP A 136 2.72 -20.62 -14.63
N GLU A 137 1.59 -20.26 -15.23
CA GLU A 137 1.31 -18.97 -15.87
C GLU A 137 0.26 -18.13 -15.09
N VAL A 138 -0.62 -18.76 -14.32
CA VAL A 138 -1.62 -18.07 -13.47
C VAL A 138 -0.93 -17.19 -12.43
N LEU A 139 -1.62 -16.10 -12.04
CA LEU A 139 -1.20 -15.29 -10.91
C LEU A 139 -1.86 -15.81 -9.63
N LYS A 140 -1.07 -16.34 -8.71
CA LYS A 140 -1.57 -16.72 -7.38
C LYS A 140 -1.77 -15.47 -6.52
N VAL A 141 -2.97 -15.25 -6.00
CA VAL A 141 -3.27 -14.10 -5.14
C VAL A 141 -3.72 -14.57 -3.77
N SER A 142 -2.96 -14.21 -2.74
CA SER A 142 -3.18 -14.67 -1.37
C SER A 142 -3.74 -13.58 -0.47
N LYS A 143 -4.29 -14.03 0.67
CA LYS A 143 -4.34 -13.20 1.87
C LYS A 143 -2.92 -12.86 2.32
N ASP A 144 -2.65 -11.61 2.64
CA ASP A 144 -1.33 -11.21 3.18
C ASP A 144 -1.22 -11.55 4.68
N LEU A 145 -1.26 -12.84 5.01
CA LEU A 145 -1.12 -13.32 6.39
C LEU A 145 0.35 -13.41 6.84
N LYS A 146 1.29 -13.54 5.89
CA LYS A 146 2.73 -13.76 6.17
C LYS A 146 3.66 -12.59 5.86
N ASN A 147 3.22 -11.53 5.18
CA ASN A 147 4.03 -10.30 5.02
C ASN A 147 3.50 -9.13 5.86
N SER A 148 2.84 -9.43 6.99
CA SER A 148 2.66 -8.43 8.02
C SER A 148 4.04 -7.90 8.43
N LYS A 149 4.19 -6.59 8.37
CA LYS A 149 5.31 -5.88 8.95
C LYS A 149 4.85 -5.33 10.28
N THR A 150 5.75 -5.34 11.25
CA THR A 150 5.52 -4.67 12.51
C THR A 150 6.26 -3.35 12.47
N ILE A 151 5.52 -2.25 12.58
CA ILE A 151 6.08 -0.96 12.98
C ILE A 151 5.91 -0.82 14.49
N THR A 152 6.82 -0.09 15.13
CA THR A 152 6.73 0.20 16.55
C THR A 152 6.70 1.71 16.76
N VAL A 153 5.63 2.23 17.37
CA VAL A 153 5.57 3.64 17.78
C VAL A 153 6.17 3.76 19.17
N LEU A 154 7.18 4.61 19.32
CA LEU A 154 7.81 4.95 20.59
C LEU A 154 7.24 6.28 21.08
N ILE A 155 6.67 6.30 22.27
CA ILE A 155 6.10 7.50 22.90
C ILE A 155 6.75 7.72 24.26
N GLU A 156 7.53 8.79 24.40
CA GLU A 156 7.95 9.30 25.70
C GLU A 156 6.91 10.28 26.23
N LEU A 157 6.41 10.03 27.43
CA LEU A 157 5.49 10.91 28.14
C LEU A 157 6.24 11.97 28.94
N PRO A 158 5.62 13.14 29.20
CA PRO A 158 6.22 14.16 30.05
C PRO A 158 6.61 13.59 31.42
N HIS A 159 7.85 13.86 31.85
CA HIS A 159 8.35 13.46 33.15
C HIS A 159 7.55 14.13 34.28
N SER A 160 7.16 13.37 35.31
CA SER A 160 6.33 13.86 36.42
C SER A 160 6.91 15.06 37.18
N ASN A 161 8.24 15.20 37.23
CA ASN A 161 8.94 16.27 37.93
C ASN A 161 9.25 17.48 37.04
N SER A 162 8.85 17.45 35.78
CA SER A 162 9.20 18.52 34.83
C SER A 162 8.34 19.76 35.08
N GLU A 163 8.93 20.82 35.65
CA GLU A 163 8.24 22.08 35.91
C GLU A 163 8.20 22.97 34.65
N GLY A 164 7.01 23.28 34.13
CA GLY A 164 6.86 24.20 33.00
C GLY A 164 5.47 24.20 32.35
N LYS A 165 5.06 25.33 31.77
CA LYS A 165 3.76 25.45 31.06
C LYS A 165 3.63 24.51 29.86
N LEU A 166 4.76 24.09 29.27
CA LEU A 166 4.79 23.10 28.17
C LEU A 166 4.49 21.69 28.73
N ASN A 167 5.14 21.30 29.81
CA ASN A 167 4.97 20.00 30.47
C ASN A 167 3.54 19.84 31.03
N GLN A 168 3.00 20.89 31.64
CA GLN A 168 1.60 20.92 32.12
C GLN A 168 0.58 20.76 30.99
N LYS A 169 0.94 21.13 29.76
CA LYS A 169 0.13 20.93 28.55
C LYS A 169 0.40 19.59 27.87
N GLY A 170 1.29 18.77 28.40
CA GLY A 170 1.70 17.49 27.83
C GLY A 170 2.65 17.62 26.63
N LEU A 171 3.28 18.78 26.44
CA LEU A 171 4.14 19.10 25.29
C LEU A 171 5.60 18.65 25.47
N ALA A 172 6.04 18.32 26.68
CA ALA A 172 7.36 17.73 26.90
C ALA A 172 7.26 16.21 26.84
N GLY A 173 8.20 15.60 26.13
CA GLY A 173 8.09 14.23 25.67
C GLY A 173 8.19 14.22 24.16
N HIS A 174 8.47 13.04 23.64
CA HIS A 174 8.84 12.89 22.25
C HIS A 174 8.19 11.65 21.65
N THR A 175 8.18 11.59 20.33
CA THR A 175 7.65 10.43 19.63
C THR A 175 8.50 10.16 18.40
N GLY A 176 8.89 8.89 18.26
CA GLY A 176 9.48 8.37 17.04
C GLY A 176 8.77 7.09 16.61
N ILE A 177 9.20 6.55 15.48
CA ILE A 177 8.64 5.33 14.89
C ILE A 177 9.77 4.46 14.37
N ILE A 178 9.65 3.15 14.61
CA ILE A 178 10.58 2.14 14.11
C ILE A 178 9.90 1.43 12.95
N ILE A 179 10.57 1.40 11.80
CA ILE A 179 10.08 0.78 10.57
C ILE A 179 11.14 -0.22 10.09
N GLY A 180 10.85 -1.51 10.25
CA GLY A 180 11.88 -2.54 10.04
C GLY A 180 13.00 -2.42 11.08
N GLU A 181 14.22 -2.14 10.63
CA GLU A 181 15.39 -1.95 11.49
C GLU A 181 15.75 -0.48 11.69
N ASP A 182 15.08 0.45 11.01
CA ASP A 182 15.41 1.88 11.07
C ASP A 182 14.49 2.59 12.07
N TYR A 183 15.05 3.54 12.82
CA TYR A 183 14.31 4.48 13.63
C TYR A 183 14.09 5.77 12.83
N TYR A 184 12.98 6.46 13.08
CA TYR A 184 12.68 7.75 12.49
C TYR A 184 12.05 8.66 13.53
N ASP A 185 12.46 9.92 13.55
CA ASP A 185 11.89 10.94 14.41
C ASP A 185 12.04 12.35 13.82
N TYR A 186 11.53 13.36 14.53
CA TYR A 186 11.57 14.73 14.04
C TYR A 186 11.56 15.72 15.19
N GLY A 187 12.63 16.50 15.35
CA GLY A 187 12.77 17.46 16.43
C GLY A 187 13.31 18.82 15.98
N PRO A 188 13.51 19.73 16.94
CA PRO A 188 14.12 21.03 16.70
C PRO A 188 15.64 20.93 16.58
N ASN A 189 16.25 21.90 15.91
CA ASN A 189 17.67 22.17 16.07
C ASN A 189 18.03 22.42 17.57
N PRO A 190 19.12 21.84 18.10
CA PRO A 190 19.55 21.96 19.48
C PRO A 190 19.46 23.38 20.04
N GLY A 191 18.62 23.52 21.07
CA GLY A 191 18.47 24.76 21.83
C GLY A 191 17.39 25.72 21.33
N ASP A 192 16.68 25.44 20.23
CA ASP A 192 15.57 26.28 19.75
C ASP A 192 14.29 25.48 19.45
N PRO A 193 13.46 25.19 20.48
CA PRO A 193 12.24 24.41 20.32
C PRO A 193 11.05 25.22 19.79
N PHE A 194 11.17 26.54 19.68
CA PHE A 194 10.02 27.41 19.36
C PHE A 194 9.95 27.76 17.87
N TYR A 195 11.10 27.87 17.20
CA TYR A 195 11.13 28.11 15.76
C TYR A 195 12.52 27.81 15.19
N SER A 196 12.69 26.59 14.67
CA SER A 196 13.96 26.15 14.09
C SER A 196 13.75 25.34 12.82
N ASP A 197 14.84 25.16 12.06
CA ASP A 197 14.88 24.11 11.06
C ASP A 197 14.67 22.76 11.78
N GLY A 198 13.77 21.94 11.24
CA GLY A 198 13.57 20.61 11.78
C GLY A 198 14.72 19.68 11.42
N GLU A 199 14.93 18.64 12.22
CA GLU A 199 15.96 17.64 12.01
C GLU A 199 15.59 16.29 12.64
N PRO A 200 16.22 15.17 12.23
CA PRO A 200 16.24 13.94 13.03
C PRO A 200 16.88 14.27 14.38
N TRP A 201 16.22 13.96 15.50
CA TRP A 201 16.62 14.49 16.80
C TRP A 201 17.24 13.43 17.72
N TRP A 202 16.55 12.32 17.92
CA TRP A 202 17.12 11.12 18.54
C TRP A 202 17.72 10.20 17.50
N ASP A 203 17.36 10.35 16.23
CA ASP A 203 17.88 9.58 15.11
C ASP A 203 19.17 10.15 14.50
N ASP A 204 19.88 11.03 15.21
CA ASP A 204 21.22 11.52 14.82
C ASP A 204 22.30 10.98 15.79
N PRO A 205 23.20 10.07 15.35
CA PRO A 205 23.30 9.48 14.00
C PRO A 205 22.29 8.34 13.78
N ASP A 206 21.84 8.15 12.53
CA ASP A 206 20.89 7.12 12.04
C ASP A 206 20.82 5.88 12.95
N LEU A 207 19.88 5.87 13.89
CA LEU A 207 19.81 4.84 14.92
C LEU A 207 19.04 3.63 14.40
N THR A 208 19.56 2.44 14.68
CA THR A 208 18.80 1.22 14.42
C THR A 208 17.80 0.97 15.54
N LYS A 209 16.80 0.13 15.25
CA LYS A 209 15.90 -0.47 16.25
C LYS A 209 16.67 -1.03 17.44
N LYS A 210 17.79 -1.70 17.17
CA LYS A 210 18.63 -2.28 18.22
C LYS A 210 19.23 -1.18 19.09
N ASP A 211 19.77 -0.13 18.50
CA ASP A 211 20.40 0.97 19.23
C ASP A 211 19.39 1.69 20.14
N ILE A 212 18.20 1.99 19.62
CA ILE A 212 17.11 2.56 20.43
C ILE A 212 16.74 1.64 21.60
N LEU A 213 16.58 0.34 21.35
CA LEU A 213 16.25 -0.60 22.42
C LEU A 213 17.38 -0.73 23.44
N ASP A 214 18.64 -0.71 23.02
CA ASP A 214 19.80 -0.73 23.90
C ASP A 214 19.85 0.54 24.77
N ILE A 215 19.58 1.72 24.20
CA ILE A 215 19.42 2.98 24.95
C ILE A 215 18.31 2.84 25.98
N LEU A 216 17.10 2.42 25.58
CA LEU A 216 15.94 2.34 26.48
C LEU A 216 16.12 1.31 27.63
N ASN A 217 16.93 0.27 27.43
CA ASN A 217 17.18 -0.74 28.46
C ASN A 217 18.27 -0.32 29.47
N ASP A 218 18.98 0.80 29.25
CA ASP A 218 20.05 1.28 30.13
C ASP A 218 19.77 2.70 30.66
N ASP A 219 19.56 2.81 31.98
CA ASP A 219 19.21 4.08 32.62
C ASP A 219 20.28 5.16 32.41
N SER A 220 21.57 4.78 32.36
CA SER A 220 22.66 5.74 32.12
C SER A 220 22.60 6.31 30.70
N SER A 221 22.34 5.46 29.72
CA SER A 221 22.15 5.84 28.32
C SER A 221 20.91 6.72 28.16
N ARG A 222 19.79 6.36 28.78
CA ARG A 222 18.57 7.19 28.81
C ARG A 222 18.80 8.57 29.40
N ILE A 223 19.53 8.67 30.51
CA ILE A 223 19.91 9.97 31.11
C ILE A 223 20.78 10.77 30.13
N HIS A 224 21.75 10.11 29.49
CA HIS A 224 22.66 10.75 28.54
C HIS A 224 21.93 11.29 27.30
N THR A 225 20.91 10.57 26.81
CA THR A 225 20.10 10.94 25.65
C THR A 225 18.89 11.82 25.99
N GLY A 226 18.64 12.08 27.29
CA GLY A 226 17.53 12.91 27.75
C GLY A 226 16.17 12.20 27.80
N ILE A 227 16.11 10.89 27.55
CA ILE A 227 14.89 10.06 27.56
C ILE A 227 14.55 9.65 29.00
N THR A 228 14.06 10.60 29.78
CA THR A 228 13.88 10.48 31.24
C THR A 228 12.42 10.21 31.64
N GLY A 229 11.47 10.55 30.78
CA GLY A 229 10.06 10.27 31.00
C GLY A 229 9.73 8.78 30.87
N LYS A 230 8.51 8.41 31.25
CA LYS A 230 7.96 7.08 30.97
C LYS A 230 7.86 6.85 29.45
N VAL A 231 8.37 5.72 28.97
CA VAL A 231 8.35 5.36 27.53
C VAL A 231 7.40 4.18 27.30
N CYS A 232 6.50 4.33 26.33
CA CYS A 232 5.61 3.28 25.87
C CYS A 232 5.96 2.90 24.42
N LEU A 233 6.08 1.60 24.15
CA LEU A 233 6.16 1.05 22.80
C LEU A 233 4.82 0.44 22.41
N ILE A 234 4.37 0.70 21.18
CA ILE A 234 3.15 0.13 20.61
C ILE A 234 3.51 -0.53 19.28
N ASP A 235 3.38 -1.85 19.24
CA ASP A 235 3.58 -2.63 18.01
C ASP A 235 2.30 -2.68 17.19
N ILE A 236 2.41 -2.42 15.88
CA ILE A 236 1.29 -2.36 14.95
C ILE A 236 1.60 -3.27 13.78
N ASN A 237 0.72 -4.25 13.53
CA ASN A 237 0.84 -5.13 12.37
C ASN A 237 0.17 -4.48 11.17
N ILE A 238 0.98 -4.16 10.16
CA ILE A 238 0.56 -3.49 8.93
C ILE A 238 0.96 -4.26 7.68
N THR A 239 0.23 -4.07 6.59
CA THR A 239 0.55 -4.73 5.31
C THR A 239 1.89 -4.23 4.78
N LYS A 240 2.55 -5.03 3.92
CA LYS A 240 3.79 -4.59 3.25
C LYS A 240 3.61 -3.29 2.47
N GLY A 241 2.47 -3.12 1.81
CA GLY A 241 2.14 -1.91 1.05
C GLY A 241 1.99 -0.67 1.94
N GLU A 242 1.39 -0.81 3.12
CA GLU A 242 1.34 0.25 4.14
C GLU A 242 2.75 0.58 4.66
N ASN A 243 3.56 -0.44 4.97
CA ASN A 243 4.95 -0.25 5.42
C ASN A 243 5.77 0.57 4.41
N TYR A 244 5.71 0.21 3.13
CA TYR A 244 6.39 0.94 2.05
C TYR A 244 5.96 2.41 1.98
N LYS A 245 4.67 2.70 2.16
CA LYS A 245 4.16 4.08 2.16
C LYS A 245 4.70 4.89 3.33
N ILE A 246 4.71 4.32 4.54
CA ILE A 246 5.25 5.01 5.72
C ILE A 246 6.75 5.28 5.55
N GLU A 247 7.53 4.28 5.10
CA GLU A 247 8.97 4.43 4.86
C GLU A 247 9.25 5.55 3.84
N ARG A 248 8.51 5.56 2.73
CA ARG A 248 8.58 6.63 1.72
C ARG A 248 8.21 8.00 2.30
N TRP A 249 7.20 8.07 3.15
CA TRP A 249 6.77 9.30 3.81
C TRP A 249 7.91 9.89 4.65
N TRP A 250 8.60 9.06 5.44
CA TRP A 250 9.73 9.50 6.27
C TRP A 250 10.97 9.89 5.46
N ILE A 251 11.31 9.13 4.42
CA ILE A 251 12.38 9.51 3.48
C ILE A 251 12.07 10.87 2.85
N ASP A 252 10.84 11.09 2.39
CA ASP A 252 10.45 12.36 1.78
C ASP A 252 10.41 13.50 2.82
N LYS A 253 10.09 13.19 4.09
CA LYS A 253 10.15 14.13 5.21
C LYS A 253 11.58 14.53 5.58
N TYR A 254 12.53 13.60 5.63
CA TYR A 254 13.95 13.91 5.90
C TYR A 254 14.60 14.69 4.75
N ASN A 255 14.15 14.48 3.52
CA ASN A 255 14.56 15.31 2.39
C ASN A 255 13.94 16.72 2.42
N ASN A 256 12.89 16.94 3.23
CA ASN A 256 12.15 18.20 3.31
C ASN A 256 11.72 18.48 4.77
N LEU A 257 12.70 18.70 5.63
CA LEU A 257 12.50 18.77 7.08
C LEU A 257 11.58 19.92 7.51
N GLY A 258 11.52 21.02 6.76
CA GLY A 258 10.65 22.14 7.06
C GLY A 258 10.99 22.80 8.41
N THR A 259 10.00 23.46 9.01
CA THR A 259 10.19 24.20 10.28
C THR A 259 9.58 23.42 11.45
N TYR A 260 10.38 23.22 12.49
CA TYR A 260 9.91 22.66 13.75
C TYR A 260 9.37 23.77 14.67
N SER A 261 8.27 23.48 15.37
CA SER A 261 7.81 24.31 16.48
C SER A 261 6.91 23.57 17.45
N VAL A 262 7.19 23.69 18.75
CA VAL A 262 6.24 23.28 19.80
C VAL A 262 4.93 24.10 19.81
N ILE A 263 4.84 25.16 19.01
CA ILE A 263 3.63 25.98 18.86
C ILE A 263 2.83 25.48 17.63
N PRO A 264 1.61 24.92 17.83
CA PRO A 264 0.76 24.27 16.81
C PRO A 264 0.66 24.85 15.40
N PHE A 265 0.85 26.16 15.26
CA PHE A 265 0.63 26.92 14.01
C PHE A 265 1.90 27.58 13.47
N LEU A 266 3.05 27.40 14.13
CA LEU A 266 4.34 27.99 13.73
C LEU A 266 5.31 26.96 13.15
N GLY A 267 4.97 25.67 13.18
CA GLY A 267 5.79 24.59 12.67
C GLY A 267 5.20 23.22 12.97
N GLU A 268 5.93 22.20 12.55
CA GLU A 268 5.60 20.80 12.75
C GLU A 268 6.18 20.25 14.07
N GLN A 269 5.72 19.08 14.50
CA GLN A 269 6.09 18.46 15.77
C GLN A 269 6.30 16.96 15.61
N CYS A 270 7.22 16.37 16.38
CA CYS A 270 7.53 14.93 16.42
C CYS A 270 6.28 14.06 16.41
N THR A 271 5.45 14.18 17.44
CA THR A 271 4.24 13.38 17.62
C THR A 271 3.21 13.60 16.51
N THR A 272 3.11 14.83 15.99
CA THR A 272 2.17 15.13 14.90
C THR A 272 2.64 14.46 13.61
N ASN A 273 3.93 14.47 13.31
CA ASN A 273 4.49 13.80 12.14
C ASN A 273 4.36 12.28 12.19
N VAL A 274 4.62 11.67 13.35
CA VAL A 274 4.36 10.23 13.53
C VAL A 274 2.88 9.90 13.31
N ARG A 275 1.95 10.68 13.89
CA ARG A 275 0.52 10.50 13.67
C ARG A 275 0.14 10.63 12.19
N ILE A 276 0.59 11.69 11.51
CA ILE A 276 0.29 11.94 10.09
C ILE A 276 0.83 10.79 9.23
N SER A 277 2.07 10.35 9.44
CA SER A 277 2.64 9.25 8.67
C SER A 277 1.79 7.97 8.78
N ILE A 278 1.24 7.66 9.95
CA ILE A 278 0.35 6.52 10.16
C ILE A 278 -1.01 6.77 9.51
N GLU A 279 -1.62 7.94 9.72
CA GLU A 279 -2.94 8.29 9.19
C GLU A 279 -2.99 8.32 7.66
N GLU A 280 -1.97 8.87 7.00
CA GLU A 280 -1.94 8.99 5.53
C GLU A 280 -1.55 7.68 4.83
N CYS A 281 -0.75 6.84 5.49
CA CYS A 281 -0.17 5.65 4.86
C CYS A 281 -0.89 4.35 5.20
N THR A 282 -1.73 4.33 6.25
CA THR A 282 -2.32 3.10 6.79
C THR A 282 -3.81 3.20 7.07
N LYS A 283 -4.44 2.05 7.29
CA LYS A 283 -5.81 1.91 7.78
C LYS A 283 -5.90 1.76 9.31
N VAL A 284 -4.83 2.08 10.06
CA VAL A 284 -4.79 1.93 11.53
C VAL A 284 -5.92 2.70 12.21
N PHE A 285 -6.32 3.83 11.62
CA PHE A 285 -7.45 4.63 12.06
C PHE A 285 -8.59 4.53 11.04
N SER A 286 -9.76 4.07 11.47
CA SER A 286 -10.89 3.75 10.59
C SER A 286 -11.64 4.96 10.03
N ASN A 287 -11.48 6.15 10.64
CA ASN A 287 -11.97 7.45 10.17
C ASN A 287 -11.34 8.55 11.03
N SER A 288 -10.29 9.22 10.53
CA SER A 288 -9.74 10.39 11.21
C SER A 288 -9.99 11.65 10.36
N THR A 289 -10.75 12.60 10.90
CA THR A 289 -10.86 13.94 10.35
C THR A 289 -9.99 14.90 11.17
N THR A 290 -9.15 15.63 10.44
CA THR A 290 -8.41 16.86 10.81
C THR A 290 -7.22 16.78 11.79
N SER A 291 -6.01 16.98 11.24
CA SER A 291 -5.09 18.14 11.36
C SER A 291 -5.16 19.02 12.63
N THR A 292 -5.13 18.42 13.81
CA THR A 292 -4.75 19.15 15.03
C THR A 292 -3.43 18.65 15.54
N THR A 293 -2.60 19.57 16.02
CA THR A 293 -1.39 19.26 16.76
C THR A 293 -1.64 18.21 17.82
N GLN A 294 -0.81 17.17 17.82
CA GLN A 294 -0.93 16.02 18.68
C GLN A 294 0.19 16.01 19.72
N PHE A 295 -0.15 15.78 20.98
CA PHE A 295 0.82 15.61 22.07
C PHE A 295 1.04 14.12 22.38
N PRO A 296 2.21 13.72 22.92
CA PRO A 296 2.55 12.32 23.20
C PRO A 296 1.45 11.54 23.92
N LYS A 297 0.91 12.11 25.02
CA LYS A 297 -0.19 11.50 25.77
C LYS A 297 -1.45 11.30 24.92
N GLY A 298 -1.78 12.27 24.08
CA GLY A 298 -2.96 12.17 23.22
C GLY A 298 -2.76 11.17 22.08
N LEU A 299 -1.54 11.01 21.55
CA LEU A 299 -1.26 9.98 20.56
C LEU A 299 -1.34 8.59 21.19
N LEU A 300 -0.80 8.41 22.39
CA LEU A 300 -0.92 7.17 23.16
C LEU A 300 -2.39 6.79 23.38
N GLU A 301 -3.22 7.74 23.81
CA GLU A 301 -4.66 7.53 23.96
C GLU A 301 -5.32 7.21 22.62
N LEU A 302 -4.99 7.92 21.55
CA LEU A 302 -5.55 7.68 20.22
C LEU A 302 -5.25 6.26 19.72
N LEU A 303 -3.98 5.83 19.80
CA LEU A 303 -3.55 4.50 19.37
C LEU A 303 -4.23 3.41 20.19
N THR A 304 -4.27 3.54 21.52
CA THR A 304 -4.82 2.50 22.40
C THR A 304 -6.36 2.46 22.44
N THR A 305 -7.04 3.54 22.08
CA THR A 305 -8.51 3.59 22.09
C THR A 305 -9.14 3.36 20.72
N LYS A 306 -8.51 3.85 19.66
CA LYS A 306 -9.05 3.83 18.29
C LYS A 306 -8.19 3.10 17.27
N GLY A 307 -6.90 2.92 17.53
CA GLY A 307 -6.01 2.22 16.63
C GLY A 307 -6.29 0.72 16.60
N VAL A 308 -6.15 0.12 15.43
CA VAL A 308 -6.21 -1.33 15.24
C VAL A 308 -5.06 -1.82 14.36
N HIS A 309 -4.68 -3.10 14.51
CA HIS A 309 -3.81 -3.74 13.54
C HIS A 309 -4.54 -3.85 12.20
N THR A 310 -3.86 -3.60 11.08
CA THR A 310 -4.49 -3.60 9.75
C THR A 310 -4.34 -4.93 9.01
N CYS A 311 -3.44 -5.81 9.48
CA CYS A 311 -3.20 -7.13 8.91
C CYS A 311 -2.70 -8.16 9.94
N GLY A 312 -2.44 -9.38 9.47
CA GLY A 312 -1.94 -10.49 10.27
C GLY A 312 -2.99 -11.10 11.19
N GLU A 313 -2.55 -11.95 12.12
CA GLU A 313 -3.43 -12.65 13.07
C GLU A 313 -4.22 -11.69 13.96
N ASN A 314 -3.67 -10.52 14.25
CA ASN A 314 -4.30 -9.50 15.10
C ASN A 314 -5.18 -8.51 14.31
N LYS A 315 -5.44 -8.72 13.00
CA LYS A 315 -6.17 -7.77 12.15
C LYS A 315 -7.51 -7.36 12.78
N GLY A 316 -7.71 -6.05 12.95
CA GLY A 316 -8.91 -5.47 13.56
C GLY A 316 -8.92 -5.47 15.09
N GLU A 317 -7.97 -6.14 15.74
CA GLU A 317 -7.79 -6.05 17.18
C GLU A 317 -7.24 -4.68 17.59
N LYS A 318 -7.58 -4.24 18.81
CA LYS A 318 -7.13 -2.95 19.34
C LYS A 318 -5.64 -2.99 19.67
N LEU A 319 -4.96 -1.88 19.38
CA LEU A 319 -3.56 -1.74 19.75
C LEU A 319 -3.39 -1.68 21.28
N THR A 320 -2.32 -2.29 21.76
CA THR A 320 -1.93 -2.29 23.17
C THR A 320 -0.48 -1.87 23.33
N ILE A 321 -0.11 -1.47 24.55
CA ILE A 321 1.30 -1.18 24.88
C ILE A 321 2.03 -2.52 24.91
N SER A 322 2.99 -2.70 24.01
CA SER A 322 3.77 -3.95 23.90
C SER A 322 4.93 -3.98 24.89
N LYS A 323 5.52 -2.82 25.20
CA LYS A 323 6.57 -2.68 26.22
C LYS A 323 6.49 -1.31 26.88
N GLU A 324 6.85 -1.27 28.16
CA GLU A 324 6.89 -0.06 28.96
C GLU A 324 8.22 0.06 29.69
N PHE A 325 8.79 1.28 29.71
CA PHE A 325 9.95 1.65 30.50
C PHE A 325 9.51 2.71 31.52
N GLN A 326 9.87 2.50 32.78
CA GLN A 326 9.48 3.41 33.85
C GLN A 326 10.22 4.74 33.71
N GLU A 327 9.59 5.79 34.24
CA GLU A 327 10.24 7.08 34.45
C GLU A 327 11.47 6.90 35.36
N LEU A 328 12.53 7.67 35.10
CA LEU A 328 13.80 7.62 35.85
C LEU A 328 13.82 8.52 37.09
#